data_AF-A0A7C6N5U7-F1
#
_entry.id   AF-A0A7C6N5U7-F1
#
_cell.length_a   1.000
_cell.length_b   1.000
_cell.length_c   1.000
_cell.angle_alpha   90.00
_cell.angle_beta   90.00
_cell.angle_gamma   90.00
#
_symmetry.space_group_name_H-M   'P 1'
#
loop_
_entity.id
_entity.type
_entity.pdbx_description
1 polymer ?
#
loop_
_entity_poly.entity_id
_entity_poly.type
_entity_poly.pdbx_seq_one_letter_code
_entity_poly.pdbx_strand_id
1 'polypeptide(L)'
;MDNRKEQERAELFRTIWNMANDLRGSVDGWDFKQYVLGMLFYRYISENITAYINAGEWEAGNTDFDYAKLSDEEAEQAREDLVKTKGFFILPSELFENVRARAKDDENLNETLEKVFKNIEASAQGTESEDNFKGLFDDLDVNSNKLGTTVAKRNEKLVKLLNTVAEMKLGDFKNNNIDAFGDAYEYLMGMYPCGSGKKYKKCCIGKSNKLMRKVTNENTIPIEDSVSDFDYIQPTAKKLERIISRYNIDDVTRAIYCINAWANNRSALAQALTLNQAVSNVKKFGNQNIKEYSDFKAFFDAVATYLPITEREDLTLNDFGEVKIIVDGETYPVILGTGYEQVYAAMNFLPVLAEVLEMTSELKTILHYNRKIINELVGSNSSLSGRNYRITFELPSERFWQAVNSLFSSNEFLEYTNRVFQIMGHEKCPIEMRHFYVYKEDCYPLYNASMSVDGSML
;
A
#
# COMPACT_ATOMS: atom_id res chain seq x y z
N MET A 1 12.21 -28.85 -10.13
CA MET A 1 10.78 -28.71 -10.49
C MET A 1 10.34 -27.48 -9.72
N ASP A 2 9.90 -26.36 -10.31
CA ASP A 2 8.98 -26.20 -11.43
C ASP A 2 9.19 -24.83 -12.13
N ASN A 3 9.86 -24.82 -13.29
CA ASN A 3 10.15 -23.61 -14.08
C ASN A 3 8.90 -23.06 -14.80
N ARG A 4 7.75 -23.74 -14.64
CA ARG A 4 6.49 -23.42 -15.31
C ARG A 4 5.75 -22.29 -14.60
N LYS A 5 5.70 -22.29 -13.26
CA LYS A 5 5.09 -21.20 -12.47
C LYS A 5 5.79 -19.85 -12.71
N GLU A 6 7.13 -19.83 -12.74
CA GLU A 6 7.90 -18.61 -13.03
C GLU A 6 7.66 -18.09 -14.46
N GLN A 7 7.50 -18.99 -15.43
CA GLN A 7 7.17 -18.63 -16.81
C GLN A 7 5.73 -18.11 -16.95
N GLU A 8 4.77 -18.74 -16.29
CA GLU A 8 3.37 -18.29 -16.24
C GLU A 8 3.25 -16.90 -15.58
N ARG A 9 4.00 -16.67 -14.49
CA ARG A 9 4.16 -15.34 -13.86
C ARG A 9 4.77 -14.31 -14.79
N ALA A 10 5.89 -14.63 -15.44
CA ALA A 10 6.54 -13.70 -16.38
C ALA A 10 5.65 -13.37 -17.60
N GLU A 11 4.87 -14.33 -18.10
CA GLU A 11 3.88 -14.11 -19.15
C GLU A 11 2.75 -13.18 -18.69
N LEU A 12 2.22 -13.42 -17.49
CA LEU A 12 1.20 -12.57 -16.86
C LEU A 12 1.72 -11.14 -16.68
N PHE A 13 2.93 -10.97 -16.15
CA PHE A 13 3.57 -9.67 -15.96
C PHE A 13 3.84 -8.94 -17.27
N ARG A 14 4.31 -9.66 -18.31
CA ARG A 14 4.50 -9.09 -19.65
C ARG A 14 3.17 -8.61 -20.25
N THR A 15 2.10 -9.35 -20.02
CA THR A 15 0.75 -9.01 -20.51
C THR A 15 0.24 -7.72 -19.84
N ILE A 16 0.36 -7.62 -18.52
CA ILE A 16 0.00 -6.42 -17.74
C ILE A 16 0.85 -5.21 -18.17
N TRP A 17 2.17 -5.37 -18.34
CA TRP A 17 3.07 -4.28 -18.72
C TRP A 17 2.83 -3.77 -20.15
N ASN A 18 2.63 -4.67 -21.12
CA ASN A 18 2.34 -4.28 -22.50
C ASN A 18 1.04 -3.49 -22.58
N MET A 19 0.01 -3.93 -21.85
CA MET A 19 -1.26 -3.22 -21.74
C MET A 19 -1.11 -1.83 -21.11
N ALA A 20 -0.31 -1.72 -20.04
CA ALA A 20 -0.03 -0.44 -19.40
C ALA A 20 0.60 0.55 -20.39
N ASN A 21 1.44 0.09 -21.33
CA ASN A 21 2.02 0.92 -22.38
C ASN A 21 0.98 1.34 -23.45
N ASP A 22 0.10 0.44 -23.85
CA ASP A 22 -0.93 0.71 -24.87
C ASP A 22 -1.99 1.71 -24.39
N LEU A 23 -2.33 1.70 -23.10
CA LEU A 23 -3.33 2.59 -22.50
C LEU A 23 -2.74 3.90 -21.93
N ARG A 24 -1.41 3.97 -21.68
CA ARG A 24 -0.68 5.13 -21.13
C ARG A 24 -0.83 6.43 -21.91
N GLY A 25 -1.16 6.35 -23.20
CA GLY A 25 -1.26 7.53 -24.06
C GLY A 25 -2.45 8.44 -23.74
N SER A 26 -3.42 7.99 -22.94
CA SER A 26 -4.69 8.71 -22.73
C SER A 26 -5.24 8.62 -21.30
N VAL A 27 -4.82 7.61 -20.53
CA VAL A 27 -5.15 7.43 -19.11
C VAL A 27 -3.84 7.49 -18.33
N ASP A 28 -3.82 8.17 -17.18
CA ASP A 28 -2.62 8.16 -16.35
C ASP A 28 -2.40 6.78 -15.70
N GLY A 29 -1.20 6.52 -15.16
CA GLY A 29 -0.88 5.21 -14.57
C GLY A 29 -1.70 4.83 -13.33
N TRP A 30 -2.22 5.81 -12.57
CA TRP A 30 -3.00 5.60 -11.35
C TRP A 30 -4.46 5.26 -11.67
N ASP A 31 -5.09 6.03 -12.55
CA ASP A 31 -6.44 5.76 -13.08
C ASP A 31 -6.45 4.39 -13.77
N PHE A 32 -5.40 4.09 -14.55
CA PHE A 32 -5.25 2.78 -15.19
C PHE A 32 -5.20 1.63 -14.18
N LYS A 33 -4.48 1.80 -13.06
CA LYS A 33 -4.44 0.81 -11.98
C LYS A 33 -5.86 0.50 -11.47
N GLN A 34 -6.68 1.52 -11.23
CA GLN A 34 -8.05 1.33 -10.77
C GLN A 34 -8.89 0.56 -11.80
N TYR A 35 -8.76 0.87 -13.10
CA TYR A 35 -9.46 0.14 -14.16
C TYR A 35 -9.05 -1.33 -14.24
N VAL A 36 -7.75 -1.64 -14.17
CA VAL A 36 -7.30 -3.03 -14.25
C VAL A 36 -7.66 -3.81 -12.99
N LEU A 37 -7.43 -3.25 -11.79
CA LEU A 37 -7.75 -3.91 -10.54
C LEU A 37 -9.25 -4.15 -10.39
N GLY A 38 -10.08 -3.16 -10.71
CA GLY A 38 -11.54 -3.30 -10.66
C GLY A 38 -12.05 -4.37 -11.63
N MET A 39 -11.54 -4.41 -12.86
CA MET A 39 -11.93 -5.43 -13.85
C MET A 39 -11.42 -6.83 -13.49
N LEU A 40 -10.20 -6.92 -12.93
CA LEU A 40 -9.61 -8.16 -12.46
C LEU A 40 -10.42 -8.72 -11.28
N PHE A 41 -10.78 -7.86 -10.32
CA PHE A 41 -11.63 -8.24 -9.19
C PHE A 41 -13.03 -8.66 -9.65
N TYR A 42 -13.65 -7.92 -10.57
CA TYR A 42 -14.93 -8.29 -11.17
C TYR A 42 -14.90 -9.67 -11.86
N ARG A 43 -13.82 -9.96 -12.60
CA ARG A 43 -13.58 -11.29 -13.17
C ARG A 43 -13.56 -12.37 -12.07
N TYR A 44 -12.78 -12.13 -11.01
CA TYR A 44 -12.62 -13.08 -9.91
C TYR A 44 -13.93 -13.41 -9.19
N ILE A 45 -14.71 -12.40 -8.79
CA ILE A 45 -15.98 -12.66 -8.11
C ILE A 45 -16.99 -13.36 -9.02
N SER A 46 -16.96 -13.09 -10.33
CA SER A 46 -17.81 -13.76 -11.34
C SER A 46 -17.44 -15.23 -11.51
N GLU A 47 -16.15 -15.54 -11.64
CA GLU A 47 -15.67 -16.91 -11.77
C GLU A 47 -15.88 -17.69 -10.45
N ASN A 48 -15.69 -17.05 -9.29
CA ASN A 48 -15.88 -17.67 -7.98
C ASN A 48 -17.33 -18.07 -7.72
N ILE A 49 -18.30 -17.17 -7.97
CA ILE A 49 -19.71 -17.46 -7.74
C ILE A 49 -20.21 -18.55 -8.71
N THR A 50 -19.81 -18.46 -9.99
CA THR A 50 -20.15 -19.46 -11.01
C THR A 50 -19.60 -20.83 -10.66
N ALA A 51 -18.33 -20.91 -10.27
CA ALA A 51 -17.69 -22.17 -9.87
C ALA A 51 -18.35 -22.77 -8.63
N TYR A 52 -18.73 -21.95 -7.65
CA TYR A 52 -19.39 -22.40 -6.43
C TYR A 52 -20.78 -22.98 -6.70
N ILE A 53 -21.62 -22.28 -7.46
CA ILE A 53 -22.98 -22.74 -7.78
C ILE A 53 -22.91 -24.03 -8.60
N ASN A 54 -22.06 -24.04 -9.64
CA ASN A 54 -21.89 -25.20 -10.48
C ASN A 54 -21.42 -26.42 -9.69
N ALA A 55 -20.47 -26.25 -8.75
CA ALA A 55 -20.01 -27.34 -7.89
C ALA A 55 -21.15 -27.92 -7.04
N GLY A 56 -21.98 -27.07 -6.43
CA GLY A 56 -23.14 -27.53 -5.64
C GLY A 56 -24.16 -28.31 -6.47
N GLU A 57 -24.48 -27.85 -7.68
CA GLU A 57 -25.39 -28.54 -8.61
C GLU A 57 -24.82 -29.87 -9.11
N TRP A 58 -23.52 -29.91 -9.40
CA TRP A 58 -22.84 -31.14 -9.82
C TRP A 58 -22.78 -32.18 -8.69
N GLU A 59 -22.55 -31.74 -7.45
CA GLU A 59 -22.61 -32.60 -6.26
C GLU A 59 -24.03 -33.14 -6.01
N ALA A 60 -25.06 -32.35 -6.33
CA ALA A 60 -26.46 -32.78 -6.32
C ALA A 60 -26.84 -33.71 -7.48
N GLY A 61 -25.92 -33.98 -8.41
CA GLY A 61 -26.08 -34.93 -9.52
C GLY A 61 -26.42 -34.30 -10.87
N ASN A 62 -26.48 -32.97 -10.97
CA ASN A 62 -26.79 -32.24 -12.19
C ASN A 62 -25.52 -31.81 -12.94
N THR A 63 -24.69 -32.77 -13.37
CA THR A 63 -23.33 -32.50 -13.90
C THR A 63 -23.25 -31.64 -15.16
N ASP A 64 -24.37 -31.47 -15.88
CA ASP A 64 -24.46 -30.63 -17.08
C ASP A 64 -24.86 -29.18 -16.76
N PHE A 65 -25.14 -28.86 -15.49
CA PHE A 65 -25.52 -27.53 -15.07
C PHE A 65 -24.40 -26.51 -15.29
N ASP A 66 -24.79 -25.32 -15.76
CA ASP A 66 -23.89 -24.19 -15.93
C ASP A 66 -24.63 -22.88 -15.63
N TYR A 67 -24.30 -22.29 -14.47
CA TYR A 67 -24.87 -21.05 -13.99
C TYR A 67 -24.79 -19.91 -15.01
N ALA A 68 -23.72 -19.87 -15.80
CA ALA A 68 -23.53 -18.83 -16.80
C ALA A 68 -24.51 -18.91 -17.98
N LYS A 69 -25.17 -20.06 -18.16
CA LYS A 69 -26.19 -20.28 -19.20
C LYS A 69 -27.62 -20.16 -18.68
N LEU A 70 -27.80 -19.95 -17.38
CA LEU A 70 -29.10 -19.81 -16.76
C LEU A 70 -29.73 -18.45 -17.12
N SER A 71 -31.07 -18.37 -17.12
CA SER A 71 -31.75 -17.08 -17.24
C SER A 71 -31.61 -16.27 -15.94
N ASP A 72 -31.64 -14.94 -16.05
CA ASP A 72 -31.60 -14.06 -14.87
C ASP A 72 -32.81 -14.30 -13.95
N GLU A 73 -33.98 -14.59 -14.53
CA GLU A 73 -35.21 -14.86 -13.79
C GLU A 73 -35.13 -16.15 -12.94
N GLU A 74 -34.48 -17.19 -13.47
CA GLU A 74 -34.25 -18.43 -12.73
C GLU A 74 -33.16 -18.24 -11.66
N ALA A 75 -32.09 -17.51 -11.98
CA ALA A 75 -31.01 -17.23 -11.05
C ALA A 75 -31.43 -16.43 -9.82
N GLU A 76 -32.39 -15.51 -9.98
CA GLU A 76 -32.88 -14.64 -8.91
C GLU A 76 -33.44 -15.46 -7.72
N GLN A 77 -33.93 -16.68 -7.96
CA GLN A 77 -34.42 -17.58 -6.91
C GLN A 77 -33.31 -17.97 -5.91
N ALA A 78 -32.05 -17.98 -6.35
CA ALA A 78 -30.90 -18.34 -5.53
C ALA A 78 -30.29 -17.14 -4.78
N ARG A 79 -30.81 -15.91 -4.98
CA ARG A 79 -30.21 -14.68 -4.47
C ARG A 79 -30.10 -14.65 -2.95
N GLU A 80 -31.17 -14.95 -2.22
CA GLU A 80 -31.17 -14.90 -0.76
C GLU A 80 -30.14 -15.87 -0.16
N ASP A 81 -30.10 -17.10 -0.66
CA ASP A 81 -29.16 -18.13 -0.18
C ASP A 81 -27.70 -17.79 -0.53
N LEU A 82 -27.46 -17.27 -1.73
CA LEU A 82 -26.12 -16.88 -2.17
C LEU A 82 -25.60 -15.63 -1.45
N VAL A 83 -26.44 -14.61 -1.26
CA VAL A 83 -26.03 -13.44 -0.46
C VAL A 83 -25.74 -13.86 0.98
N LYS A 84 -26.53 -14.76 1.57
CA LYS A 84 -26.26 -15.27 2.92
C LYS A 84 -24.96 -16.07 3.01
N THR A 85 -24.61 -16.82 1.96
CA THR A 85 -23.46 -17.74 1.98
C THR A 85 -22.16 -17.09 1.50
N LYS A 86 -22.24 -16.19 0.51
CA LYS A 86 -21.10 -15.56 -0.16
C LYS A 86 -21.01 -14.05 0.06
N GLY A 87 -22.07 -13.43 0.56
CA GLY A 87 -22.12 -12.01 0.86
C GLY A 87 -22.48 -11.10 -0.32
N PHE A 88 -22.65 -11.66 -1.51
CA PHE A 88 -23.02 -10.93 -2.72
C PHE A 88 -23.71 -11.86 -3.72
N PHE A 89 -24.30 -11.28 -4.77
CA PHE A 89 -24.94 -12.00 -5.87
C PHE A 89 -24.67 -11.29 -7.20
N ILE A 90 -24.48 -12.08 -8.26
CA ILE A 90 -24.23 -11.60 -9.62
C ILE A 90 -25.14 -12.39 -10.56
N LEU A 91 -25.96 -11.71 -11.34
CA LEU A 91 -26.83 -12.38 -12.31
C LEU A 91 -26.01 -13.03 -13.44
N PRO A 92 -26.50 -14.12 -14.06
CA PRO A 92 -25.86 -14.73 -15.22
C PRO A 92 -25.53 -13.72 -16.31
N SER A 93 -26.45 -12.82 -16.66
CA SER A 93 -26.21 -11.79 -17.67
C SER A 93 -25.14 -10.78 -17.25
N GLU A 94 -24.83 -10.68 -15.96
CA GLU A 94 -23.86 -9.76 -15.36
C GLU A 94 -22.52 -10.44 -15.04
N LEU A 95 -22.35 -11.72 -15.35
CA LEU A 95 -21.07 -12.41 -15.20
C LEU A 95 -20.04 -11.87 -16.18
N PHE A 96 -18.78 -11.79 -15.73
CA PHE A 96 -17.66 -11.29 -16.54
C PHE A 96 -17.58 -11.92 -17.93
N GLU A 97 -17.75 -13.24 -18.04
CA GLU A 97 -17.67 -13.93 -19.34
C GLU A 97 -18.81 -13.54 -20.29
N ASN A 98 -20.03 -13.36 -19.76
CA ASN A 98 -21.22 -13.03 -20.53
C ASN A 98 -21.21 -11.56 -20.96
N VAL A 99 -20.78 -10.66 -20.07
CA VAL A 99 -20.56 -9.25 -20.40
C VAL A 99 -19.46 -9.14 -21.45
N ARG A 100 -18.32 -9.83 -21.29
CA ARG A 100 -17.24 -9.85 -22.28
C ARG A 100 -17.70 -10.37 -23.64
N ALA A 101 -18.47 -11.46 -23.67
CA ALA A 101 -18.93 -12.07 -24.92
C ALA A 101 -19.72 -11.10 -25.81
N ARG A 102 -20.54 -10.23 -25.19
CA ARG A 102 -21.33 -9.19 -25.88
C ARG A 102 -20.65 -7.82 -25.95
N ALA A 103 -19.54 -7.61 -25.24
CA ALA A 103 -18.93 -6.29 -25.05
C ALA A 103 -18.60 -5.56 -26.35
N LYS A 104 -18.18 -6.28 -27.40
CA LYS A 104 -17.82 -5.69 -28.71
C LYS A 104 -19.04 -5.13 -29.46
N ASP A 105 -20.22 -5.69 -29.20
CA ASP A 105 -21.47 -5.37 -29.88
C ASP A 105 -22.37 -4.45 -29.02
N ASP A 106 -21.96 -4.16 -27.79
CA ASP A 106 -22.66 -3.28 -26.86
C ASP A 106 -22.21 -1.82 -27.06
N GLU A 107 -23.04 -1.03 -27.75
CA GLU A 107 -22.80 0.39 -27.99
C GLU A 107 -22.74 1.22 -26.69
N ASN A 108 -23.28 0.72 -25.58
CA ASN A 108 -23.34 1.39 -24.28
C ASN A 108 -22.68 0.55 -23.16
N LEU A 109 -21.61 -0.20 -23.49
CA LEU A 109 -20.88 -1.04 -22.55
C LEU A 109 -20.50 -0.36 -21.23
N ASN A 110 -20.13 0.93 -21.28
CA ASN A 110 -19.87 1.75 -20.09
C ASN A 110 -21.08 1.79 -19.13
N GLU A 111 -22.30 1.98 -19.64
CA GLU A 111 -23.52 2.01 -18.83
C GLU A 111 -23.87 0.60 -18.33
N THR A 112 -23.67 -0.42 -19.17
CA THR A 112 -23.83 -1.82 -18.79
C THR A 112 -22.93 -2.18 -17.60
N LEU A 113 -21.64 -1.84 -17.68
CA LEU A 113 -20.67 -2.10 -16.60
C LEU A 113 -21.00 -1.30 -15.33
N GLU A 114 -21.36 -0.02 -15.46
CA GLU A 114 -21.78 0.79 -14.31
C GLU A 114 -22.98 0.16 -13.59
N LYS A 115 -23.96 -0.35 -14.35
CA LYS A 115 -25.13 -1.03 -13.79
C LYS A 115 -24.74 -2.34 -13.10
N VAL A 116 -23.87 -3.15 -13.73
CA VAL A 116 -23.35 -4.40 -13.15
C VAL A 116 -22.69 -4.12 -11.80
N PHE A 117 -21.77 -3.15 -11.73
CA PHE A 117 -21.08 -2.83 -10.48
C PHE A 117 -22.05 -2.38 -9.39
N LYS A 118 -23.00 -1.49 -9.71
CA LYS A 118 -24.04 -1.09 -8.76
C LYS A 118 -24.91 -2.24 -8.29
N ASN A 119 -25.25 -3.18 -9.18
CA ASN A 119 -26.07 -4.34 -8.83
C ASN A 119 -25.33 -5.30 -7.90
N ILE A 120 -24.03 -5.49 -8.11
CA ILE A 120 -23.17 -6.28 -7.22
C ILE A 120 -23.11 -5.63 -5.83
N GLU A 121 -22.87 -4.32 -5.74
CA GLU A 121 -22.85 -3.62 -4.44
C GLU A 121 -24.22 -3.66 -3.75
N ALA A 122 -25.29 -3.41 -4.50
CA ALA A 122 -26.66 -3.44 -3.99
C ALA A 122 -27.09 -4.84 -3.54
N SER A 123 -26.50 -5.91 -4.09
CA SER A 123 -26.81 -7.28 -3.69
C SER A 123 -26.47 -7.58 -2.22
N ALA A 124 -25.49 -6.88 -1.65
CA ALA A 124 -25.06 -7.02 -0.27
C ALA A 124 -25.79 -6.06 0.69
N GLN A 125 -26.58 -5.12 0.16
CA GLN A 125 -27.21 -4.06 0.95
C GLN A 125 -28.21 -4.64 1.97
N GLY A 126 -28.10 -4.20 3.24
CA GLY A 126 -28.95 -4.67 4.33
C GLY A 126 -28.59 -6.06 4.87
N THR A 127 -27.44 -6.63 4.46
CA THR A 127 -26.92 -7.91 4.96
C THR A 127 -25.62 -7.72 5.74
N GLU A 128 -25.14 -8.76 6.43
CA GLU A 128 -23.90 -8.70 7.23
C GLU A 128 -22.64 -8.39 6.39
N SER A 129 -22.71 -8.59 5.08
CA SER A 129 -21.62 -8.30 4.13
C SER A 129 -21.69 -6.91 3.49
N GLU A 130 -22.68 -6.07 3.82
CA GLU A 130 -22.82 -4.72 3.22
C GLU A 130 -21.51 -3.94 3.32
N ASP A 131 -20.88 -3.90 4.49
CA ASP A 131 -19.66 -3.13 4.74
C ASP A 131 -18.45 -3.62 3.89
N ASN A 132 -18.48 -4.86 3.40
CA ASN A 132 -17.42 -5.42 2.55
C ASN A 132 -17.56 -5.07 1.07
N PHE A 133 -18.78 -4.76 0.61
CA PHE A 133 -19.09 -4.53 -0.82
C PHE A 133 -19.48 -3.09 -1.13
N LYS A 134 -19.86 -2.30 -0.11
CA LYS A 134 -20.24 -0.91 -0.28
C LYS A 134 -19.05 -0.05 -0.72
N GLY A 135 -19.19 0.59 -1.88
CA GLY A 135 -18.15 1.46 -2.45
C GLY A 135 -16.94 0.69 -3.00
N LEU A 136 -17.09 -0.61 -3.25
CA LEU A 136 -16.03 -1.46 -3.78
C LEU A 136 -15.58 -1.05 -5.18
N PHE A 137 -16.49 -0.49 -5.97
CA PHE A 137 -16.24 -0.02 -7.33
C PHE A 137 -16.34 1.52 -7.46
N ASP A 138 -16.39 2.27 -6.36
CA ASP A 138 -16.55 3.75 -6.37
C ASP A 138 -15.42 4.47 -7.14
N ASP A 139 -14.21 3.93 -7.09
CA ASP A 139 -13.04 4.48 -7.78
C ASP A 139 -12.99 4.11 -9.29
N LEU A 140 -13.90 3.24 -9.76
CA LEU A 140 -13.95 2.72 -11.14
C LEU A 140 -14.93 3.53 -12.02
N ASP A 141 -14.51 4.72 -12.47
CA ASP A 141 -15.33 5.55 -13.35
C ASP A 141 -15.29 5.10 -14.83
N VAL A 142 -16.16 4.17 -15.22
CA VAL A 142 -16.31 3.69 -16.61
C VAL A 142 -16.84 4.75 -17.59
N ASN A 143 -17.34 5.88 -17.08
CA ASN A 143 -17.83 7.01 -17.88
C ASN A 143 -16.79 8.13 -18.04
N SER A 144 -15.58 7.93 -17.53
CA SER A 144 -14.56 8.98 -17.50
C SER A 144 -14.15 9.46 -18.90
N ASN A 145 -13.99 10.78 -19.03
CA ASN A 145 -13.41 11.38 -20.24
C ASN A 145 -11.97 10.92 -20.51
N LYS A 146 -11.30 10.33 -19.52
CA LYS A 146 -9.96 9.74 -19.65
C LYS A 146 -9.97 8.45 -20.48
N LEU A 147 -11.05 7.67 -20.39
CA LEU A 147 -11.27 6.50 -21.26
C LEU A 147 -11.58 6.93 -22.70
N GLY A 148 -12.08 8.14 -22.91
CA GLY A 148 -12.29 8.69 -24.25
C GLY A 148 -13.29 9.83 -24.22
N THR A 149 -13.20 10.71 -25.22
CA THR A 149 -14.09 11.88 -25.35
C THR A 149 -15.47 11.53 -25.88
N THR A 150 -15.66 10.32 -26.43
CA THR A 150 -16.94 9.82 -26.95
C THR A 150 -17.25 8.44 -26.36
N VAL A 151 -18.53 8.10 -26.24
CA VAL A 151 -19.00 6.78 -25.73
C VAL A 151 -18.33 5.64 -26.51
N ALA A 152 -18.33 5.71 -27.85
CA ALA A 152 -17.66 4.73 -28.70
C ALA A 152 -16.17 4.52 -28.36
N LYS A 153 -15.40 5.59 -28.09
CA LYS A 153 -13.98 5.49 -27.73
C LYS A 153 -13.78 4.91 -26.33
N ARG A 154 -14.67 5.23 -25.38
CA ARG A 154 -14.63 4.65 -24.04
C ARG A 154 -14.89 3.14 -24.12
N ASN A 155 -15.93 2.76 -24.87
CA ASN A 155 -16.32 1.36 -25.03
C ASN A 155 -15.25 0.57 -25.77
N GLU A 156 -14.59 1.14 -26.79
CA GLU A 156 -13.43 0.52 -27.43
C GLU A 156 -12.31 0.17 -26.41
N LYS A 157 -12.03 1.07 -25.46
CA LYS A 157 -11.03 0.79 -24.40
C LYS A 157 -11.53 -0.20 -23.35
N LEU A 158 -12.80 -0.13 -22.96
CA LEU A 158 -13.40 -1.06 -22.01
C LEU A 158 -13.44 -2.49 -22.59
N VAL A 159 -13.76 -2.64 -23.88
CA VAL A 159 -13.65 -3.93 -24.59
C VAL A 159 -12.22 -4.46 -24.56
N LYS A 160 -11.23 -3.60 -24.84
CA LYS A 160 -9.82 -3.96 -24.75
C LYS A 160 -9.43 -4.39 -23.33
N LEU A 161 -9.90 -3.67 -22.31
CA LEU A 161 -9.68 -3.99 -20.89
C LEU A 161 -10.25 -5.37 -20.53
N LEU A 162 -11.53 -5.63 -20.83
CA LEU A 162 -12.19 -6.91 -20.57
C LEU A 162 -11.49 -8.07 -21.28
N ASN A 163 -11.15 -7.91 -22.57
CA ASN A 163 -10.47 -8.97 -23.31
C ASN A 163 -9.10 -9.28 -22.75
N THR A 164 -8.33 -8.26 -22.39
CA THR A 164 -6.97 -8.47 -21.87
C THR A 164 -7.02 -9.10 -20.47
N VAL A 165 -7.91 -8.63 -19.60
CA VAL A 165 -8.12 -9.25 -18.27
C VAL A 165 -8.53 -10.70 -18.42
N ALA A 166 -9.30 -11.06 -19.45
CA ALA A 166 -9.67 -12.45 -19.72
C ALA A 166 -8.54 -13.30 -20.31
N GLU A 167 -7.62 -12.71 -21.09
CA GLU A 167 -6.44 -13.38 -21.64
C GLU A 167 -5.38 -13.69 -20.58
N MET A 168 -5.47 -13.07 -19.40
CA MET A 168 -4.62 -13.40 -18.26
C MET A 168 -4.85 -14.86 -17.87
N LYS A 169 -3.78 -15.65 -17.90
CA LYS A 169 -3.77 -17.05 -17.47
C LYS A 169 -3.75 -17.12 -15.95
N LEU A 170 -4.91 -16.96 -15.32
CA LEU A 170 -5.07 -17.00 -13.86
C LEU A 170 -5.31 -18.43 -13.30
N GLY A 171 -5.24 -19.46 -14.14
CA GLY A 171 -5.53 -20.85 -13.76
C GLY A 171 -7.03 -21.14 -13.60
N ASP A 172 -7.38 -22.41 -13.41
CA ASP A 172 -8.76 -22.83 -13.10
C ASP A 172 -9.02 -22.72 -11.59
N PHE A 173 -10.02 -21.90 -11.20
CA PHE A 173 -10.39 -21.65 -9.80
C PHE A 173 -10.90 -22.89 -9.05
N LYS A 174 -11.16 -24.00 -9.75
CA LYS A 174 -11.53 -25.30 -9.16
C LYS A 174 -10.35 -26.09 -8.59
N ASN A 175 -9.14 -25.87 -9.09
CA ASN A 175 -7.95 -26.61 -8.70
C ASN A 175 -6.88 -25.64 -8.18
N ASN A 176 -6.99 -25.22 -6.92
CA ASN A 176 -5.92 -24.62 -6.10
C ASN A 176 -4.86 -23.78 -6.85
N ASN A 177 -5.26 -22.71 -7.55
CA ASN A 177 -4.33 -21.71 -8.07
C ASN A 177 -4.81 -20.28 -7.74
N ILE A 178 -5.23 -20.08 -6.48
CA ILE A 178 -5.45 -18.75 -5.86
C ILE A 178 -4.17 -17.87 -6.03
N ASP A 179 -3.00 -18.52 -6.14
CA ASP A 179 -1.69 -17.94 -6.39
C ASP A 179 -1.66 -16.97 -7.58
N ALA A 180 -2.20 -17.32 -8.75
CA ALA A 180 -1.99 -16.49 -9.96
C ALA A 180 -2.81 -15.18 -9.95
N PHE A 181 -3.98 -15.19 -9.31
CA PHE A 181 -4.78 -13.96 -9.09
C PHE A 181 -4.13 -13.07 -8.02
N GLY A 182 -3.68 -13.68 -6.91
CA GLY A 182 -2.92 -12.99 -5.87
C GLY A 182 -1.65 -12.34 -6.46
N ASP A 183 -0.87 -13.09 -7.23
CA ASP A 183 0.35 -12.62 -7.90
C ASP A 183 0.07 -11.44 -8.87
N ALA A 184 -1.03 -11.50 -9.63
CA ALA A 184 -1.45 -10.41 -10.52
C ALA A 184 -1.79 -9.14 -9.74
N TYR A 185 -2.56 -9.31 -8.66
CA TYR A 185 -3.01 -8.22 -7.78
C TYR A 185 -1.82 -7.59 -7.06
N GLU A 186 -0.93 -8.39 -6.49
CA GLU A 186 0.30 -7.97 -5.81
C GLU A 186 1.24 -7.22 -6.74
N TYR A 187 1.41 -7.71 -7.97
CA TYR A 187 2.23 -7.02 -8.96
C TYR A 187 1.62 -5.68 -9.36
N LEU A 188 0.30 -5.59 -9.56
CA LEU A 188 -0.38 -4.31 -9.85
C LEU A 188 -0.30 -3.33 -8.66
N MET A 189 -0.30 -3.86 -7.44
CA MET A 189 -0.09 -3.08 -6.22
C MET A 189 1.37 -2.61 -6.09
N GLY A 190 2.36 -3.43 -6.47
CA GLY A 190 3.80 -3.15 -6.38
C GLY A 190 4.39 -2.34 -7.55
N MET A 191 3.85 -2.47 -8.77
CA MET A 191 4.30 -1.74 -9.97
C MET A 191 4.02 -0.24 -9.92
N TYR A 192 3.01 0.14 -9.15
CA TYR A 192 2.65 1.53 -8.94
C TYR A 192 2.80 1.84 -7.45
N PRO A 193 4.03 2.22 -7.02
CA PRO A 193 4.19 3.05 -5.83
C PRO A 193 3.13 4.16 -5.86
N CYS A 194 2.57 4.53 -4.72
CA CYS A 194 1.90 5.82 -4.56
C CYS A 194 2.86 6.94 -4.98
N GLY A 195 2.89 7.23 -6.28
CA GLY A 195 4.04 7.84 -6.93
C GLY A 195 3.76 8.10 -8.41
N SER A 196 2.62 8.72 -8.70
CA SER A 196 2.39 9.33 -10.01
C SER A 196 1.74 10.71 -9.89
N GLY A 197 2.49 11.67 -9.33
CA GLY A 197 2.52 13.08 -9.74
C GLY A 197 1.21 13.89 -9.87
N LYS A 198 0.04 13.38 -9.47
CA LYS A 198 -1.23 14.11 -9.50
C LYS A 198 -1.58 14.57 -8.11
N LYS A 199 -1.46 15.88 -7.92
CA LYS A 199 -2.05 16.74 -6.88
C LYS A 199 -3.03 15.99 -5.96
N TYR A 200 -2.57 15.67 -4.74
CA TYR A 200 -3.31 15.16 -3.57
C TYR A 200 -4.45 16.09 -3.08
N LYS A 201 -5.01 16.95 -3.94
CA LYS A 201 -5.91 18.03 -3.56
C LYS A 201 -7.37 17.64 -3.35
N LYS A 202 -7.77 16.36 -3.45
CA LYS A 202 -9.22 16.04 -3.38
C LYS A 202 -9.69 14.67 -2.90
N CYS A 203 -8.84 13.66 -2.70
CA CYS A 203 -9.36 12.30 -2.41
C CYS A 203 -9.87 12.08 -0.98
N CYS A 204 -9.54 12.96 -0.02
CA CYS A 204 -9.99 12.81 1.38
C CYS A 204 -10.99 13.89 1.82
N ILE A 205 -11.54 14.70 0.90
CA ILE A 205 -12.61 15.64 1.24
C ILE A 205 -13.96 14.95 1.08
N GLY A 206 -14.24 14.00 1.97
CA GLY A 206 -15.61 13.79 2.41
C GLY A 206 -16.06 15.09 3.07
N LYS A 207 -17.17 15.68 2.63
CA LYS A 207 -17.70 16.99 3.08
C LYS A 207 -18.03 17.06 4.59
N SER A 208 -17.66 16.08 5.40
CA SER A 208 -18.20 15.87 6.75
C SER A 208 -17.20 15.99 7.91
N ASN A 209 -15.87 16.04 7.70
CA ASN A 209 -14.92 16.21 8.82
C ASN A 209 -14.18 17.55 8.78
N LYS A 210 -14.92 18.64 9.04
CA LYS A 210 -14.34 19.90 9.52
C LYS A 210 -14.11 19.80 11.03
N LEU A 211 -12.95 19.32 11.45
CA LEU A 211 -12.42 19.65 12.78
C LEU A 211 -11.02 20.25 12.62
N MET A 212 -10.98 21.53 12.27
CA MET A 212 -9.76 22.35 12.31
C MET A 212 -9.29 22.43 13.78
N ARG A 213 -8.27 21.64 14.16
CA ARG A 213 -7.65 21.75 15.48
C ARG A 213 -6.78 23.01 15.54
N LYS A 214 -6.78 23.70 16.68
CA LYS A 214 -6.05 24.96 16.89
C LYS A 214 -4.53 24.72 16.87
N VAL A 215 -3.88 25.25 15.83
CA VAL A 215 -2.42 25.38 15.67
C VAL A 215 -1.91 26.47 16.62
N THR A 216 -0.82 26.19 17.36
CA THR A 216 -0.22 27.18 18.29
C THR A 216 1.31 27.26 18.19
N ASN A 217 1.94 26.85 17.08
CA ASN A 217 3.40 26.83 16.96
C ASN A 217 3.93 27.83 15.91
N GLU A 218 5.02 28.53 16.25
CA GLU A 218 5.66 29.60 15.45
C GLU A 218 6.28 29.12 14.11
N ASN A 219 6.38 27.80 13.89
CA ASN A 219 6.97 27.18 12.70
C ASN A 219 5.94 26.61 11.68
N THR A 220 4.66 26.96 11.82
CA THR A 220 3.59 26.42 10.96
C THR A 220 3.29 27.37 9.80
N ILE A 221 3.36 26.88 8.56
CA ILE A 221 3.14 27.70 7.35
C ILE A 221 1.68 27.55 6.86
N PRO A 222 0.95 28.64 6.55
CA PRO A 222 -0.42 28.59 6.03
C PRO A 222 -0.57 27.87 4.68
N ILE A 223 -1.74 27.24 4.46
CA ILE A 223 -2.08 26.42 3.28
C ILE A 223 -1.87 27.12 1.93
N GLU A 224 -2.02 28.44 1.87
CA GLU A 224 -2.08 29.22 0.63
C GLU A 224 -0.71 29.36 -0.08
N ASP A 225 0.39 29.10 0.62
CA ASP A 225 1.77 29.15 0.08
C ASP A 225 2.39 27.77 -0.23
N SER A 226 1.62 26.68 -0.08
CA SER A 226 2.14 25.31 -0.15
C SER A 226 2.10 24.69 -1.57
N VAL A 227 3.29 24.56 -2.17
CA VAL A 227 3.58 23.65 -3.30
C VAL A 227 3.39 22.19 -2.81
N SER A 228 3.12 21.23 -3.70
CA SER A 228 2.92 19.81 -3.39
C SER A 228 3.93 19.27 -2.35
N ASP A 229 3.46 18.40 -1.45
CA ASP A 229 4.24 17.90 -0.28
C ASP A 229 5.51 17.14 -0.69
N PHE A 230 5.61 16.71 -1.96
CA PHE A 230 6.80 16.07 -2.54
C PHE A 230 7.68 17.02 -3.35
N ASP A 231 7.13 18.15 -3.82
CA ASP A 231 7.86 19.12 -4.65
C ASP A 231 8.89 19.89 -3.82
N TYR A 232 8.70 19.97 -2.50
CA TYR A 232 9.66 20.59 -1.60
C TYR A 232 10.76 19.62 -1.11
N ILE A 233 10.54 18.31 -1.16
CA ILE A 233 11.49 17.29 -0.67
C ILE A 233 12.85 17.46 -1.35
N GLN A 234 12.88 17.48 -2.68
CA GLN A 234 14.13 17.55 -3.44
C GLN A 234 14.88 18.88 -3.20
N PRO A 235 14.25 20.07 -3.30
CA PRO A 235 14.89 21.35 -2.97
C PRO A 235 15.40 21.43 -1.52
N THR A 236 14.63 20.94 -0.55
CA THR A 236 14.99 21.00 0.87
C THR A 236 16.08 19.99 1.21
N ALA A 237 15.99 18.76 0.68
CA ALA A 237 17.04 17.75 0.80
C ALA A 237 18.40 18.29 0.33
N LYS A 238 18.42 19.02 -0.80
CA LYS A 238 19.64 19.66 -1.32
C LYS A 238 20.24 20.73 -0.38
N LYS A 239 19.41 21.41 0.42
CA LYS A 239 19.90 22.33 1.47
C LYS A 239 20.50 21.55 2.63
N LEU A 240 19.82 20.48 3.06
CA LEU A 240 20.24 19.62 4.16
C LEU A 240 21.52 18.83 3.85
N GLU A 241 21.78 18.49 2.58
CA GLU A 241 23.03 17.86 2.14
C GLU A 241 24.27 18.61 2.66
N ARG A 242 24.24 19.96 2.71
CA ARG A 242 25.36 20.79 3.18
C ARG A 242 25.62 20.67 4.69
N ILE A 243 24.60 20.26 5.44
CA ILE A 243 24.69 20.03 6.88
C ILE A 243 25.12 18.59 7.12
N ILE A 244 24.39 17.64 6.52
CA ILE A 244 24.59 16.19 6.67
C ILE A 244 26.00 15.77 6.22
N SER A 245 26.51 16.31 5.11
CA SER A 245 27.84 15.97 4.57
C SER A 245 29.02 16.32 5.48
N ARG A 246 28.82 17.10 6.56
CA ARG A 246 29.88 17.41 7.53
C ARG A 246 30.14 16.26 8.50
N TYR A 247 29.13 15.43 8.71
CA TYR A 247 29.15 14.38 9.72
C TYR A 247 29.70 13.06 9.16
N ASN A 248 30.19 12.22 10.06
CA ASN A 248 30.43 10.80 9.78
C ASN A 248 29.10 10.12 9.42
N ILE A 249 29.16 9.17 8.50
CA ILE A 249 27.98 8.50 7.95
C ILE A 249 27.23 7.69 9.02
N ASP A 250 27.93 6.92 9.85
CA ASP A 250 27.34 6.03 10.85
C ASP A 250 26.56 6.81 11.91
N ASP A 251 27.08 7.98 12.30
CA ASP A 251 26.47 8.87 13.26
C ASP A 251 25.25 9.59 12.66
N VAL A 252 25.36 10.09 11.42
CA VAL A 252 24.29 10.89 10.81
C VAL A 252 23.10 10.03 10.36
N THR A 253 23.34 8.81 9.84
CA THR A 253 22.24 7.89 9.50
C THR A 253 21.47 7.48 10.74
N ARG A 254 22.17 7.24 11.85
CA ARG A 254 21.58 6.91 13.14
C ARG A 254 20.80 8.08 13.75
N ALA A 255 21.35 9.29 13.66
CA ALA A 255 20.65 10.50 14.11
C ALA A 255 19.36 10.73 13.31
N ILE A 256 19.41 10.58 11.98
CA ILE A 256 18.22 10.68 11.12
C ILE A 256 17.19 9.59 11.45
N TYR A 257 17.65 8.34 11.63
CA TYR A 257 16.77 7.24 12.06
C TYR A 257 16.08 7.57 13.39
N CYS A 258 16.83 8.11 14.37
CA CYS A 258 16.29 8.54 15.66
C CYS A 258 15.23 9.65 15.52
N ILE A 259 15.42 10.61 14.61
CA ILE A 259 14.44 11.68 14.38
C ILE A 259 13.17 11.10 13.78
N ASN A 260 13.31 10.26 12.77
CA ASN A 260 12.19 9.72 12.00
C ASN A 260 11.39 8.67 12.79
N ALA A 261 12.04 7.89 13.66
CA ALA A 261 11.39 6.86 14.47
C ALA A 261 10.68 7.41 15.72
N TRP A 262 10.80 8.71 16.01
CA TRP A 262 10.22 9.32 17.20
C TRP A 262 8.68 9.40 17.10
N ALA A 263 7.99 8.98 18.17
CA ALA A 263 6.54 8.87 18.19
C ALA A 263 5.82 10.18 17.86
N ASN A 264 6.33 11.32 18.35
CA ASN A 264 5.70 12.61 18.08
C ASN A 264 5.99 13.12 16.66
N ASN A 265 6.99 12.57 15.96
CA ASN A 265 7.33 12.93 14.58
C ASN A 265 6.61 12.05 13.54
N ARG A 266 5.72 11.15 13.96
CA ARG A 266 5.01 10.24 13.03
C ARG A 266 4.19 10.96 11.96
N SER A 267 3.59 12.10 12.30
CA SER A 267 2.83 12.94 11.35
C SER A 267 3.72 13.63 10.32
N ALA A 268 5.01 13.76 10.61
CA ALA A 268 5.99 14.48 9.81
C ALA A 268 6.56 13.59 8.68
N LEU A 269 5.69 12.92 7.91
CA LEU A 269 6.08 11.99 6.84
C LEU A 269 7.03 12.63 5.83
N ALA A 270 6.69 13.83 5.36
CA ALA A 270 7.47 14.45 4.32
C ALA A 270 8.81 15.01 4.86
N GLN A 271 8.91 15.34 6.15
CA GLN A 271 10.21 15.60 6.81
C GLN A 271 11.05 14.32 6.89
N ALA A 272 10.46 13.18 7.25
CA ALA A 272 11.16 11.90 7.29
C ALA A 272 11.72 11.50 5.91
N LEU A 273 10.89 11.61 4.86
CA LEU A 273 11.30 11.37 3.48
C LEU A 273 12.36 12.39 3.02
N THR A 274 12.26 13.65 3.43
CA THR A 274 13.27 14.69 3.13
C THR A 274 14.61 14.37 3.76
N LEU A 275 14.65 13.93 5.02
CA LEU A 275 15.89 13.53 5.69
C LEU A 275 16.50 12.27 5.03
N ASN A 276 15.69 11.26 4.72
CA ASN A 276 16.13 10.06 4.01
C ASN A 276 16.67 10.39 2.61
N GLN A 277 16.03 11.29 1.87
CA GLN A 277 16.50 11.76 0.57
C GLN A 277 17.81 12.53 0.71
N ALA A 278 17.92 13.40 1.71
CA ALA A 278 19.09 14.25 1.92
C ALA A 278 20.34 13.43 2.23
N VAL A 279 20.25 12.42 3.10
CA VAL A 279 21.37 11.51 3.36
C VAL A 279 21.73 10.69 2.12
N SER A 280 20.73 10.25 1.36
CA SER A 280 20.94 9.47 0.13
C SER A 280 21.65 10.27 -0.98
N ASN A 281 21.52 11.60 -0.98
CA ASN A 281 22.16 12.47 -1.97
C ASN A 281 23.64 12.77 -1.64
N VAL A 282 24.09 12.54 -0.41
CA VAL A 282 25.46 12.88 0.00
C VAL A 282 26.46 11.93 -0.67
N LYS A 283 27.35 12.50 -1.47
CA LYS A 283 28.40 11.73 -2.17
C LYS A 283 29.65 11.50 -1.34
N LYS A 284 29.90 12.37 -0.36
CA LYS A 284 31.08 12.33 0.50
C LYS A 284 30.71 12.86 1.88
N PHE A 285 30.81 11.98 2.86
CA PHE A 285 30.63 12.30 4.27
C PHE A 285 31.92 12.86 4.88
N GLY A 286 31.74 13.65 5.93
CA GLY A 286 32.82 14.27 6.71
C GLY A 286 33.24 13.39 7.88
N ASN A 287 33.78 14.02 8.91
CA ASN A 287 34.33 13.35 10.10
C ASN A 287 33.82 13.93 11.43
N GLN A 288 32.84 14.84 11.39
CA GLN A 288 32.19 15.34 12.59
C GLN A 288 31.34 14.22 13.19
N ASN A 289 31.49 13.97 14.49
CA ASN A 289 30.80 12.87 15.17
C ASN A 289 29.60 13.41 15.98
N ILE A 290 28.63 12.55 16.25
CA ILE A 290 27.47 12.79 17.12
C ILE A 290 27.55 11.80 18.28
N LYS A 291 28.34 12.15 19.32
CA LYS A 291 28.68 11.20 20.39
C LYS A 291 27.80 11.36 21.62
N GLU A 292 27.47 12.59 21.96
CA GLU A 292 26.66 12.93 23.12
C GLU A 292 25.28 13.46 22.69
N TYR A 293 24.31 13.39 23.59
CA TYR A 293 22.97 13.91 23.30
C TYR A 293 22.96 15.41 22.98
N SER A 294 23.91 16.19 23.52
CA SER A 294 24.10 17.60 23.14
C SER A 294 24.52 17.78 21.68
N ASP A 295 25.32 16.87 21.12
CA ASP A 295 25.71 16.88 19.71
C ASP A 295 24.50 16.55 18.84
N PHE A 296 23.71 15.56 19.27
CA PHE A 296 22.48 15.17 18.60
C PHE A 296 21.46 16.31 18.57
N LYS A 297 21.29 17.01 19.70
CA LYS A 297 20.44 18.20 19.78
C LYS A 297 20.92 19.29 18.83
N ALA A 298 22.23 19.56 18.78
CA ALA A 298 22.79 20.56 17.86
C ALA A 298 22.57 20.18 16.39
N PHE A 299 22.69 18.89 16.04
CA PHE A 299 22.34 18.37 14.72
C PHE A 299 20.85 18.54 14.42
N PHE A 300 19.97 18.16 15.35
CA PHE A 300 18.52 18.33 15.22
C PHE A 300 18.14 19.79 14.98
N ASP A 301 18.62 20.72 15.81
CA ASP A 301 18.32 22.14 15.69
C ASP A 301 18.76 22.69 14.31
N ALA A 302 19.91 22.21 13.80
CA ALA A 302 20.41 22.59 12.48
C ALA A 302 19.53 22.09 11.32
N VAL A 303 19.03 20.85 11.37
CA VAL A 303 18.17 20.31 10.31
C VAL A 303 16.72 20.78 10.43
N ALA A 304 16.19 20.90 11.65
CA ALA A 304 14.82 21.34 11.92
C ALA A 304 14.53 22.74 11.40
N THR A 305 15.55 23.62 11.34
CA THR A 305 15.46 24.97 10.74
C THR A 305 15.00 24.93 9.26
N TYR A 306 15.22 23.82 8.55
CA TYR A 306 14.84 23.66 7.14
C TYR A 306 13.61 22.78 6.94
N LEU A 307 13.02 22.25 8.02
CA LEU A 307 11.93 21.28 8.00
C LEU A 307 10.68 21.87 8.69
N PRO A 308 10.06 22.92 8.12
CA PRO A 308 8.79 23.44 8.66
C PRO A 308 7.69 22.39 8.51
N ILE A 309 6.77 22.35 9.47
CA ILE A 309 5.59 21.49 9.42
C ILE A 309 4.47 22.24 8.69
N THR A 310 3.74 21.53 7.85
CA THR A 310 2.58 22.10 7.13
C THR A 310 1.26 21.55 7.67
N GLU A 311 0.16 22.32 7.50
CA GLU A 311 -1.18 21.91 7.94
C GLU A 311 -1.72 20.63 7.24
N ARG A 312 -1.05 20.13 6.18
CA ARG A 312 -1.44 18.88 5.49
C ARG A 312 -0.94 17.61 6.17
N GLU A 313 0.05 17.72 7.04
CA GLU A 313 0.71 16.59 7.70
C GLU A 313 -0.11 16.02 8.88
N ASP A 314 -1.21 16.69 9.29
CA ASP A 314 -2.11 16.29 10.39
C ASP A 314 -3.17 15.24 10.01
N LEU A 315 -3.42 15.00 8.72
CA LEU A 315 -4.69 14.38 8.32
C LEU A 315 -4.76 12.85 8.45
N THR A 316 -3.67 12.18 8.82
CA THR A 316 -3.60 10.72 8.66
C THR A 316 -3.55 9.90 9.94
N LEU A 317 -3.20 10.40 11.13
CA LEU A 317 -2.86 9.52 12.26
C LEU A 317 -4.00 9.19 13.23
N ASN A 318 -4.85 8.21 12.85
CA ASN A 318 -5.59 7.38 13.80
C ASN A 318 -4.87 6.02 13.97
N ASP A 319 -4.26 5.78 15.13
CA ASP A 319 -3.53 4.55 15.46
C ASP A 319 -4.46 3.32 15.49
N PHE A 320 -4.11 2.26 14.74
CA PHE A 320 -4.82 0.96 14.79
C PHE A 320 -4.29 0.03 15.90
N GLY A 321 -3.23 0.42 16.62
CA GLY A 321 -2.64 -0.35 17.71
C GLY A 321 -1.66 -1.45 17.30
N GLU A 322 -1.22 -2.25 18.28
CA GLU A 322 -0.33 -3.39 18.06
C GLU A 322 -1.08 -4.51 17.32
N VAL A 323 -0.55 -4.91 16.16
CA VAL A 323 -1.04 -6.07 15.39
C VAL A 323 -0.05 -7.20 15.57
N LYS A 324 -0.56 -8.43 15.71
CA LYS A 324 0.27 -9.61 15.90
C LYS A 324 0.16 -10.50 14.67
N ILE A 325 1.28 -10.73 14.01
CA ILE A 325 1.37 -11.68 12.90
C ILE A 325 1.86 -13.01 13.44
N ILE A 326 1.20 -14.10 13.07
CA ILE A 326 1.60 -15.46 13.47
C ILE A 326 2.17 -16.18 12.24
N VAL A 327 3.40 -16.68 12.34
CA VAL A 327 4.05 -17.47 11.28
C VAL A 327 4.65 -18.72 11.91
N ASP A 328 4.22 -19.91 11.47
CA ASP A 328 4.57 -21.22 12.03
C ASP A 328 4.44 -21.32 13.57
N GLY A 329 3.40 -20.70 14.13
CA GLY A 329 3.15 -20.69 15.58
C GLY A 329 4.00 -19.70 16.39
N GLU A 330 4.89 -18.92 15.76
CA GLU A 330 5.56 -17.79 16.39
C GLU A 330 4.80 -16.48 16.17
N THR A 331 4.68 -15.67 17.23
CA THR A 331 3.95 -14.40 17.21
C THR A 331 4.90 -13.21 17.11
N TYR A 332 4.74 -12.37 16.09
CA TYR A 332 5.57 -11.19 15.84
C TYR A 332 4.74 -9.91 16.03
N PRO A 333 5.22 -8.95 16.83
CA PRO A 333 4.59 -7.64 16.90
C PRO A 333 4.86 -6.91 15.60
N VAL A 334 3.81 -6.38 14.99
CA VAL A 334 3.91 -5.41 13.90
C VAL A 334 2.98 -4.25 14.20
N ILE A 335 3.40 -3.08 13.77
CA ILE A 335 2.72 -1.85 14.11
C ILE A 335 2.24 -1.24 12.82
N LEU A 336 0.96 -0.88 12.81
CA LEU A 336 0.33 -0.28 11.67
C LEU A 336 0.30 1.23 11.81
N GLY A 337 1.01 1.88 10.90
CA GLY A 337 0.79 3.27 10.57
C GLY A 337 -0.60 3.46 9.98
N THR A 338 -1.10 4.67 10.08
CA THR A 338 -2.50 5.01 9.98
C THR A 338 -2.92 5.30 8.53
N GLY A 339 -4.23 5.26 8.24
CA GLY A 339 -4.77 5.55 6.91
C GLY A 339 -4.75 4.40 5.92
N TYR A 340 -4.46 3.18 6.37
CA TYR A 340 -4.41 1.99 5.53
C TYR A 340 -5.21 0.83 6.14
N GLU A 341 -6.54 0.95 6.20
CA GLU A 341 -7.42 -0.18 6.60
C GLU A 341 -7.13 -1.44 5.76
N GLN A 342 -6.75 -1.25 4.50
CA GLN A 342 -6.35 -2.34 3.60
C GLN A 342 -4.97 -2.96 3.93
N VAL A 343 -4.09 -2.24 4.62
CA VAL A 343 -2.80 -2.80 5.08
C VAL A 343 -3.01 -3.74 6.26
N TYR A 344 -3.99 -3.51 7.14
CA TYR A 344 -4.32 -4.49 8.19
C TYR A 344 -4.72 -5.85 7.60
N ALA A 345 -5.60 -5.82 6.60
CA ALA A 345 -5.99 -7.03 5.86
C ALA A 345 -4.75 -7.67 5.21
N ALA A 346 -3.97 -6.91 4.43
CA ALA A 346 -2.77 -7.39 3.77
C ALA A 346 -1.75 -8.01 4.75
N MET A 347 -1.56 -7.41 5.93
CA MET A 347 -0.64 -7.93 6.96
C MET A 347 -1.09 -9.28 7.54
N ASN A 348 -2.39 -9.51 7.68
CA ASN A 348 -2.92 -10.81 8.11
C ASN A 348 -2.81 -11.88 7.00
N PHE A 349 -2.74 -11.47 5.73
CA PHE A 349 -2.48 -12.38 4.61
C PHE A 349 -1.00 -12.67 4.38
N LEU A 350 -0.06 -11.88 4.92
CA LEU A 350 1.38 -12.08 4.74
C LEU A 350 1.88 -13.50 5.07
N PRO A 351 1.48 -14.15 6.18
CA PRO A 351 1.92 -15.52 6.48
C PRO A 351 1.50 -16.52 5.40
N VAL A 352 0.23 -16.43 4.97
CA VAL A 352 -0.32 -17.29 3.92
C VAL A 352 0.38 -17.03 2.60
N LEU A 353 0.64 -15.77 2.27
CA LEU A 353 1.37 -15.39 1.07
C LEU A 353 2.82 -15.91 1.09
N ALA A 354 3.51 -15.76 2.22
CA ALA A 354 4.88 -16.23 2.35
C ALA A 354 4.96 -17.77 2.26
N GLU A 355 3.96 -18.49 2.75
CA GLU A 355 3.85 -19.94 2.57
C GLU A 355 3.66 -20.30 1.09
N VAL A 356 2.73 -19.62 0.40
CA VAL A 356 2.44 -19.80 -1.03
C VAL A 356 3.66 -19.51 -1.92
N LEU A 357 4.41 -18.45 -1.60
CA LEU A 357 5.59 -18.04 -2.36
C LEU A 357 6.86 -18.80 -1.96
N GLU A 358 6.78 -19.73 -1.01
CA GLU A 358 7.94 -20.40 -0.40
C GLU A 358 8.96 -19.40 0.21
N MET A 359 8.48 -18.23 0.65
CA MET A 359 9.24 -17.13 1.23
C MET A 359 9.04 -16.99 2.76
N THR A 360 8.53 -18.02 3.43
CA THR A 360 8.29 -18.00 4.89
C THR A 360 9.57 -17.66 5.67
N SER A 361 10.74 -18.10 5.18
CA SER A 361 12.04 -17.83 5.79
C SER A 361 12.40 -16.33 5.75
N GLU A 362 12.12 -15.70 4.61
CA GLU A 362 12.36 -14.30 4.30
C GLU A 362 11.42 -13.43 5.11
N LEU A 363 10.13 -13.77 5.14
CA LEU A 363 9.14 -13.10 5.97
C LEU A 363 9.55 -13.16 7.45
N LYS A 364 9.91 -14.35 7.96
CA LYS A 364 10.41 -14.49 9.34
C LYS A 364 11.63 -13.63 9.60
N THR A 365 12.57 -13.58 8.66
CA THR A 365 13.77 -12.73 8.77
C THR A 365 13.39 -11.25 8.93
N ILE A 366 12.45 -10.76 8.12
CA ILE A 366 11.93 -9.38 8.22
C ILE A 366 11.18 -9.16 9.54
N LEU A 367 10.35 -10.11 9.96
CA LEU A 367 9.58 -9.99 11.20
C LEU A 367 10.47 -10.05 12.45
N HIS A 368 11.56 -10.83 12.44
CA HIS A 368 12.55 -10.81 13.52
C HIS A 368 13.29 -9.47 13.58
N TYR A 369 13.67 -8.91 12.43
CA TYR A 369 14.25 -7.56 12.35
C TYR A 369 13.30 -6.51 12.95
N ASN A 370 12.02 -6.53 12.56
CA ASN A 370 11.01 -5.61 13.11
C ASN A 370 10.78 -5.82 14.61
N ARG A 371 10.67 -7.07 15.06
CA ARG A 371 10.54 -7.41 16.49
C ARG A 371 11.71 -6.85 17.29
N LYS A 372 12.94 -6.93 16.77
CA LYS A 372 14.12 -6.37 17.44
C LYS A 372 14.03 -4.86 17.61
N ILE A 373 13.64 -4.14 16.55
CA ILE A 373 13.45 -2.68 16.59
C ILE A 373 12.37 -2.33 17.62
N ILE A 374 11.20 -2.98 17.56
CA ILE A 374 10.07 -2.72 18.43
C ILE A 374 10.47 -2.95 19.90
N ASN A 375 11.04 -4.11 20.22
CA ASN A 375 11.40 -4.47 21.58
C ASN A 375 12.42 -3.49 22.20
N GLU A 376 13.37 -2.99 21.41
CA GLU A 376 14.39 -2.06 21.91
C GLU A 376 13.83 -0.64 22.10
N LEU A 377 12.95 -0.20 21.19
CA LEU A 377 12.53 1.21 21.12
C LEU A 377 11.23 1.50 21.87
N VAL A 378 10.28 0.56 21.92
CA VAL A 378 8.90 0.75 22.44
C VAL A 378 8.88 1.41 23.81
N GLY A 379 9.68 0.93 24.76
CA GLY A 379 9.68 1.40 26.16
C GLY A 379 10.28 2.79 26.37
N SER A 380 10.91 3.37 25.34
CA SER A 380 11.48 4.72 25.37
C SER A 380 10.75 5.70 24.43
N ASN A 381 9.82 5.20 23.61
CA ASN A 381 9.13 5.93 22.56
C ASN A 381 7.66 6.24 22.91
N SER A 382 7.40 6.53 24.18
CA SER A 382 6.05 6.80 24.69
C SER A 382 5.71 8.29 24.55
N SER A 383 4.62 8.61 23.87
CA SER A 383 4.13 10.00 23.76
C SER A 383 3.57 10.48 25.11
N LEU A 384 4.08 11.61 25.61
CA LEU A 384 3.60 12.25 26.85
C LEU A 384 2.20 12.87 26.72
N SER A 385 1.71 13.08 25.49
CA SER A 385 0.44 13.78 25.23
C SER A 385 -0.72 12.81 25.12
N GLY A 386 -1.11 12.22 26.25
CA GLY A 386 -2.44 11.64 26.37
C GLY A 386 -3.51 12.67 25.98
N ARG A 387 -4.18 12.42 24.85
CA ARG A 387 -5.45 13.04 24.38
C ARG A 387 -5.39 14.33 23.54
N ASN A 388 -4.24 14.87 23.16
CA ASN A 388 -4.20 15.98 22.18
C ASN A 388 -3.06 15.79 21.18
N TYR A 389 -3.30 15.00 20.13
CA TYR A 389 -2.44 14.95 18.95
C TYR A 389 -2.31 16.36 18.37
N ARG A 390 -1.14 16.96 18.52
CA ARG A 390 -0.73 18.20 17.84
C ARG A 390 0.32 17.82 16.82
N ILE A 391 0.30 18.41 15.63
CA ILE A 391 1.38 18.25 14.66
C ILE A 391 2.64 18.87 15.27
N THR A 392 3.64 18.05 15.54
CA THR A 392 4.90 18.51 16.11
C THR A 392 6.06 17.77 15.46
N PHE A 393 7.17 18.49 15.29
CA PHE A 393 8.44 17.96 14.83
C PHE A 393 9.39 18.24 15.98
N GLU A 394 9.45 17.28 16.87
CA GLU A 394 10.06 17.39 18.19
C GLU A 394 11.42 16.74 18.21
N LEU A 395 12.30 17.34 19.01
CA LEU A 395 13.55 16.73 19.40
C LEU A 395 13.26 15.42 20.15
N PRO A 396 13.73 14.26 19.66
CA PRO A 396 13.54 13.00 20.37
C PRO A 396 14.23 13.04 21.73
N SER A 397 13.62 12.40 22.74
CA SER A 397 14.17 12.40 24.10
C SER A 397 15.55 11.76 24.20
N GLU A 398 16.35 12.16 25.20
CA GLU A 398 17.67 11.57 25.45
C GLU A 398 17.59 10.06 25.68
N ARG A 399 16.58 9.60 26.41
CA ARG A 399 16.34 8.17 26.65
C ARG A 399 16.09 7.42 25.34
N PHE A 400 15.31 8.00 24.42
CA PHE A 400 15.05 7.39 23.11
C PHE A 400 16.30 7.40 22.22
N TRP A 401 17.05 8.50 22.22
CA TRP A 401 18.33 8.58 21.52
C TRP A 401 19.33 7.52 22.02
N GLN A 402 19.40 7.28 23.34
CA GLN A 402 20.20 6.21 23.93
C GLN A 402 19.71 4.81 23.47
N ALA A 403 18.39 4.58 23.40
CA ALA A 403 17.83 3.33 22.92
C ALA A 403 18.16 3.07 21.43
N VAL A 404 18.08 4.09 20.58
CA VAL A 404 18.50 3.98 19.17
C VAL A 404 20.00 3.69 19.06
N ASN A 405 20.83 4.30 19.89
CA ASN A 405 22.27 3.97 19.93
C ASN A 405 22.53 2.53 20.37
N SER A 406 21.81 2.04 21.37
CA SER A 406 21.86 0.64 21.81
C SER A 406 21.50 -0.31 20.66
N LEU A 407 20.39 -0.02 19.95
CA LEU A 407 19.94 -0.79 18.79
C LEU A 407 21.03 -0.91 17.72
N PHE A 408 21.61 0.22 17.29
CA PHE A 408 22.62 0.27 16.23
C PHE A 408 23.99 -0.30 16.66
N SER A 409 24.21 -0.48 17.97
CA SER A 409 25.41 -1.13 18.51
C SER A 409 25.22 -2.64 18.73
N SER A 410 24.01 -3.16 18.51
CA SER A 410 23.68 -4.57 18.69
C SER A 410 24.15 -5.40 17.50
N ASN A 411 25.02 -6.38 17.75
CA ASN A 411 25.46 -7.34 16.72
C ASN A 411 24.28 -8.08 16.09
N GLU A 412 23.28 -8.44 16.91
CA GLU A 412 22.05 -9.09 16.45
C GLU A 412 21.28 -8.20 15.46
N PHE A 413 21.14 -6.90 15.77
CA PHE A 413 20.49 -5.96 14.86
C PHE A 413 21.25 -5.83 13.55
N LEU A 414 22.58 -5.68 13.60
CA LEU A 414 23.42 -5.60 12.40
C LEU A 414 23.34 -6.86 11.53
N GLU A 415 23.28 -8.04 12.14
CA GLU A 415 23.10 -9.30 11.42
C GLU A 415 21.74 -9.35 10.70
N TYR A 416 20.66 -9.00 11.40
CA TYR A 416 19.34 -8.92 10.78
C TYR A 416 19.27 -7.85 9.69
N THR A 417 19.88 -6.68 9.90
CA THR A 417 20.00 -5.61 8.89
C THR A 417 20.61 -6.15 7.59
N ASN A 418 21.73 -6.86 7.68
CA ASN A 418 22.39 -7.43 6.49
C ASN A 418 21.52 -8.46 5.78
N ARG A 419 20.84 -9.33 6.54
CA ARG A 419 19.94 -10.35 5.96
C ARG A 419 18.71 -9.71 5.30
N VAL A 420 18.09 -8.73 5.95
CA VAL A 420 16.93 -8.02 5.41
C VAL A 420 17.32 -7.16 4.20
N PHE A 421 18.53 -6.60 4.17
CA PHE A 421 19.04 -5.90 3.00
C PHE A 421 19.11 -6.81 1.76
N GLN A 422 19.44 -8.09 1.91
CA GLN A 422 19.41 -9.03 0.76
C GLN A 422 17.99 -9.24 0.19
N ILE A 423 16.96 -9.01 1.01
CA ILE A 423 15.55 -9.19 0.63
C ILE A 423 14.96 -7.89 0.07
N MET A 424 15.24 -6.74 0.72
CA MET A 424 14.56 -5.46 0.46
C MET A 424 15.51 -4.32 0.01
N GLY A 425 16.78 -4.60 -0.26
CA GLY A 425 17.84 -3.64 -0.58
C GLY A 425 17.77 -3.01 -1.98
N HIS A 426 16.59 -2.68 -2.49
CA HIS A 426 16.44 -2.13 -3.83
C HIS A 426 16.81 -0.63 -3.90
N GLU A 427 17.96 -0.30 -4.49
CA GLU A 427 18.37 1.11 -4.66
C GLU A 427 17.59 1.86 -5.75
N LYS A 428 17.02 1.14 -6.72
CA LYS A 428 16.33 1.71 -7.90
C LYS A 428 14.83 1.94 -7.68
N CYS A 429 14.41 2.19 -6.44
CA CYS A 429 13.04 2.62 -6.14
C CYS A 429 13.02 4.09 -5.66
N PRO A 430 11.84 4.74 -5.69
CA PRO A 430 11.63 6.04 -5.06
C PRO A 430 11.96 6.03 -3.56
N ILE A 431 12.24 7.19 -2.96
CA ILE A 431 12.72 7.27 -1.56
C ILE A 431 11.69 6.73 -0.55
N GLU A 432 10.40 6.86 -0.86
CA GLU A 432 9.28 6.31 -0.11
C GLU A 432 9.24 4.78 -0.08
N MET A 433 10.03 4.10 -0.92
CA MET A 433 10.14 2.64 -0.97
C MET A 433 11.52 2.12 -0.54
N ARG A 434 12.43 3.01 -0.15
CA ARG A 434 13.77 2.60 0.29
C ARG A 434 13.77 2.32 1.78
N HIS A 435 14.19 1.11 2.12
CA HIS A 435 14.42 0.70 3.51
C HIS A 435 15.90 0.82 3.91
N PHE A 436 16.79 0.94 2.93
CA PHE A 436 18.23 1.03 3.13
C PHE A 436 18.86 2.06 2.21
N TYR A 437 19.93 2.66 2.69
CA TYR A 437 20.87 3.46 1.91
C TYR A 437 22.21 2.73 1.86
N VAL A 438 22.84 2.69 0.68
CA VAL A 438 24.13 2.02 0.48
C VAL A 438 25.21 3.06 0.24
N TYR A 439 26.33 2.94 0.95
CA TYR A 439 27.48 3.79 0.76
C TYR A 439 28.77 2.99 0.93
N LYS A 440 29.62 2.98 -0.10
CA LYS A 440 30.91 2.27 -0.10
C LYS A 440 30.81 0.82 0.37
N GLU A 441 29.81 0.10 -0.15
CA GLU A 441 29.55 -1.33 0.14
C GLU A 441 28.86 -1.61 1.49
N ASP A 442 28.75 -0.61 2.38
CA ASP A 442 28.00 -0.72 3.63
C ASP A 442 26.54 -0.34 3.44
N CYS A 443 25.63 -1.02 4.16
CA CYS A 443 24.20 -0.72 4.16
C CYS A 443 23.77 -0.05 5.47
N TYR A 444 22.93 0.98 5.33
CA TYR A 444 22.45 1.82 6.41
C TYR A 444 20.92 1.78 6.44
N PRO A 445 20.29 1.32 7.54
CA PRO A 445 18.84 1.26 7.63
C PRO A 445 18.24 2.68 7.64
N LEU A 446 17.20 2.87 6.84
CA LEU A 446 16.38 4.07 6.82
C LEU A 446 15.08 3.79 7.56
N TYR A 447 14.64 4.72 8.40
CA TYR A 447 13.28 4.64 8.93
C TYR A 447 12.32 5.09 7.83
N ASN A 448 11.52 4.15 7.33
CA ASN A 448 10.47 4.41 6.36
C ASN A 448 9.12 4.37 7.08
N ALA A 449 8.26 5.36 6.83
CA ALA A 449 6.97 5.49 7.50
C ALA A 449 5.99 4.33 7.19
N SER A 450 6.25 3.57 6.12
CA SER A 450 5.54 2.32 5.83
C SER A 450 5.79 1.22 6.88
N MET A 451 6.88 1.30 7.63
CA MET A 451 7.19 0.48 8.80
C MET A 451 7.03 1.33 10.06
N SER A 452 5.80 1.74 10.37
CA SER A 452 5.56 2.50 11.58
C SER A 452 5.87 1.65 12.81
N VAL A 453 6.70 2.15 13.72
CA VAL A 453 6.98 1.56 15.04
C VAL A 453 6.30 2.42 16.11
N ASP A 454 5.48 1.81 16.94
CA ASP A 454 4.71 2.43 18.03
C ASP A 454 5.31 2.05 19.40
N GLY A 455 5.39 3.04 20.27
CA GLY A 455 5.77 2.95 21.69
C GLY A 455 4.65 3.33 22.65
N SER A 456 3.38 3.30 22.22
CA SER A 456 2.23 3.83 22.97
C SER A 456 1.14 2.82 23.33
N MET A 457 1.48 1.54 23.44
CA MET A 457 0.66 0.57 24.18
C MET A 457 1.47 -0.13 25.29
N LEU A 458 1.69 0.62 26.37
CA LEU A 458 1.76 0.08 27.73
C LEU A 458 0.92 0.95 28.66
#